data_AF-A0AB39UDZ1-F1
#
_entry.id   AF-A0AB39UDZ1-F1
#
_cell.length_a   1.000
_cell.length_b   1.000
_cell.length_c   1.000
_cell.angle_alpha   90.00
_cell.angle_beta   90.00
_cell.angle_gamma   90.00
#
_symmetry.space_group_name_H-M   'P 1'
#
loop_
_entity.id
_entity.type
_entity.pdbx_description
1 polymer ?
#
loop_
_entity_poly.entity_id
_entity_poly.type
_entity_poly.pdbx_seq_one_letter_code
_entity_poly.pdbx_strand_id
1 'polypeptide(L)'
;MTGKAAKEAHEGAAASEAVNDVQTHLSDKEREAIAKLPYEQARDQLIQAVQALEAGGLDLDASMRQWEIGEALAKRAQDLLNQVRNKLDEAQAQQASAGESAGTQSNLE
;
A
#
# COMPACT_ATOMS: atom_id res chain seq x y z
N MET A 1 11.30 -65.48 4.07
CA MET A 1 12.18 -64.43 4.60
C MET A 1 11.66 -63.10 4.08
N THR A 2 11.24 -62.20 4.98
CA THR A 2 11.32 -60.72 4.91
C THR A 2 11.01 -60.06 3.56
N GLY A 3 9.96 -59.28 3.34
CA GLY A 3 9.32 -58.27 4.19
C GLY A 3 9.10 -57.00 3.35
N LYS A 4 8.13 -56.17 3.75
CA LYS A 4 7.98 -54.71 3.51
C LYS A 4 6.63 -54.31 2.87
N ALA A 5 5.78 -53.76 3.74
CA ALA A 5 4.67 -52.88 3.41
C ALA A 5 5.16 -51.45 3.15
N ALA A 6 4.44 -50.71 2.29
CA ALA A 6 4.18 -49.26 2.32
C ALA A 6 3.41 -48.93 1.02
N LYS A 7 2.08 -48.82 1.05
CA LYS A 7 1.32 -47.57 1.26
C LYS A 7 1.62 -46.53 0.18
N GLU A 8 0.95 -46.66 -0.96
CA GLU A 8 0.75 -45.55 -1.90
C GLU A 8 -0.40 -44.68 -1.39
N ALA A 9 -0.02 -43.57 -0.77
CA ALA A 9 -0.88 -42.40 -0.57
C ALA A 9 0.05 -41.20 -0.39
N HIS A 10 0.32 -40.51 -1.49
CA HIS A 10 0.79 -39.13 -1.48
C HIS A 10 -0.10 -38.43 -2.51
N GLU A 11 -1.27 -37.94 -2.09
CA GLU A 11 -1.43 -36.62 -1.46
C GLU A 11 -1.13 -35.53 -2.48
N GLY A 12 -2.19 -34.78 -2.79
CA GLY A 12 -2.29 -33.88 -3.92
C GLY A 12 -1.10 -32.94 -4.01
N ALA A 13 -0.43 -32.99 -5.16
CA ALA A 13 0.36 -31.89 -5.63
C ALA A 13 -0.60 -30.71 -5.83
N ALA A 14 -0.68 -29.86 -4.82
CA ALA A 14 -1.24 -28.53 -4.93
C ALA A 14 -0.66 -27.90 -6.19
N ALA A 15 -1.55 -27.43 -7.05
CA ALA A 15 -1.25 -26.69 -8.26
C ALA A 15 -0.13 -25.69 -7.95
N SER A 16 1.03 -25.89 -8.56
CA SER A 16 2.05 -24.86 -8.67
C SER A 16 1.41 -23.72 -9.44
N GLU A 17 0.91 -22.72 -8.71
CA GLU A 17 0.32 -21.50 -9.25
C GLU A 17 1.36 -20.77 -10.10
N ALA A 18 1.33 -21.09 -11.39
CA ALA A 18 1.74 -20.17 -12.42
C ALA A 18 0.81 -18.96 -12.37
N VAL A 19 1.21 -17.93 -11.62
CA VAL A 19 0.82 -16.55 -11.90
C VAL A 19 2.11 -15.85 -12.33
N ASN A 20 2.13 -15.48 -13.61
CA ASN A 20 3.21 -14.77 -14.27
C ASN A 20 3.81 -13.69 -13.38
N ASP A 21 5.12 -13.84 -13.19
CA ASP A 21 6.12 -12.81 -12.96
C ASP A 21 5.74 -11.48 -13.66
N VAL A 22 5.01 -10.61 -12.97
CA VAL A 22 5.21 -9.17 -13.20
C VAL A 22 6.59 -8.93 -12.65
N GLN A 23 7.56 -8.73 -13.53
CA GLN A 23 8.91 -8.28 -13.17
C GLN A 23 8.78 -7.00 -12.35
N THR A 24 8.69 -7.15 -11.03
CA THR A 24 8.75 -6.04 -10.10
C THR A 24 10.22 -5.75 -9.87
N HIS A 25 10.71 -4.65 -10.42
CA HIS A 25 12.10 -4.22 -10.25
C HIS A 25 12.35 -3.67 -8.84
N LEU A 26 11.29 -3.34 -8.09
CA LEU A 26 11.32 -2.92 -6.69
C LEU A 26 11.31 -4.13 -5.74
N SER A 27 12.18 -4.14 -4.73
CA SER A 27 12.21 -5.19 -3.71
C SER A 27 11.22 -4.92 -2.55
N ASP A 28 10.86 -5.97 -1.79
CA ASP A 28 9.95 -5.84 -0.64
C ASP A 28 10.49 -4.90 0.45
N LYS A 29 11.81 -4.93 0.69
CA LYS A 29 12.44 -4.05 1.67
C LYS A 29 12.32 -2.57 1.27
N GLU A 30 12.42 -2.28 -0.02
CA GLU A 30 12.26 -0.92 -0.54
C GLU A 30 10.81 -0.45 -0.43
N ARG A 31 9.85 -1.32 -0.76
CA ARG A 31 8.42 -1.05 -0.52
C ARG A 31 8.13 -0.77 0.95
N GLU A 32 8.70 -1.58 1.85
CA GLU A 32 8.53 -1.39 3.29
C GLU A 32 9.16 -0.08 3.78
N ALA A 33 10.33 0.30 3.24
CA ALA A 33 10.97 1.57 3.53
C ALA A 33 10.08 2.75 3.08
N ILE A 34 9.55 2.70 1.85
CA ILE A 34 8.62 3.71 1.32
C ILE A 34 7.35 3.78 2.18
N ALA A 35 6.79 2.63 2.56
CA ALA A 35 5.59 2.56 3.40
C ALA A 35 5.76 3.21 4.78
N LYS A 36 7.00 3.37 5.27
CA LYS A 36 7.32 4.03 6.53
C LYS A 36 7.58 5.53 6.40
N LEU A 37 7.69 6.07 5.18
CA LEU A 37 8.00 7.49 4.98
C LEU A 37 6.88 8.42 5.49
N PRO A 38 7.22 9.57 6.09
CA PRO A 38 6.26 10.65 6.32
C PRO A 38 5.84 11.31 5.00
N TYR A 39 4.70 12.01 5.01
CA TYR A 39 4.08 12.57 3.80
C TYR A 39 5.04 13.48 3.01
N GLU A 40 5.66 14.46 3.66
CA GLU A 40 6.56 15.41 3.01
C GLU A 40 7.75 14.70 2.35
N GLN A 41 8.32 13.69 3.01
CA GLN A 41 9.43 12.93 2.46
C GLN A 41 9.00 12.04 1.28
N ALA A 42 7.82 11.43 1.35
CA ALA A 42 7.27 10.65 0.24
C ALA A 42 6.98 11.56 -0.98
N ARG A 43 6.44 12.76 -0.75
CA ARG A 43 6.19 13.76 -1.81
C ARG A 43 7.49 14.23 -2.46
N ASP A 44 8.49 14.57 -1.65
CA ASP A 44 9.75 15.11 -2.18
C ASP A 44 10.51 14.04 -2.98
N GLN A 45 10.52 12.79 -2.53
CA GLN A 45 11.08 11.68 -3.31
C GLN A 45 10.26 11.39 -4.58
N LEU A 46 8.93 11.53 -4.54
CA LEU A 46 8.08 11.38 -5.73
C LEU A 46 8.45 12.42 -6.79
N ILE A 47 8.65 13.68 -6.38
CA ILE A 47 9.08 14.75 -7.29
C ILE A 47 10.43 14.38 -7.93
N GLN A 48 11.39 13.89 -7.15
CA GLN A 48 12.69 13.46 -7.69
C GLN A 48 12.53 12.29 -8.68
N ALA A 49 11.64 11.34 -8.39
CA ALA A 49 11.38 10.22 -9.28
C ALA A 49 10.80 10.66 -10.62
N VAL A 50 9.84 11.58 -10.60
CA VAL A 50 9.25 12.18 -11.81
C VAL A 50 10.30 12.96 -12.59
N GLN A 51 11.10 13.80 -11.92
CA GLN A 51 12.17 14.56 -12.57
C GLN A 51 13.19 13.66 -13.26
N ALA A 52 13.55 12.53 -12.65
CA ALA A 52 14.47 11.56 -13.25
C ALA A 52 13.89 10.92 -14.52
N LEU A 53 12.58 10.63 -14.55
CA LEU A 53 11.90 10.12 -15.74
C LEU A 53 11.79 11.19 -16.84
N GLU A 54 11.46 12.43 -16.47
CA GLU A 54 11.32 13.56 -17.40
C GLU A 54 12.65 13.98 -18.03
N ALA A 55 13.75 13.88 -17.28
CA ALA A 55 15.09 14.14 -17.80
C ALA A 55 15.48 13.16 -18.93
N GLY A 56 14.91 11.94 -18.91
CA GLY A 56 15.28 10.87 -19.81
C GLY A 56 16.72 10.39 -19.62
N GLY A 57 17.24 9.64 -20.58
CA GLY A 57 18.63 9.13 -20.55
C GLY A 57 18.84 7.88 -19.68
N LEU A 58 17.80 7.40 -18.99
CA LEU A 58 17.76 6.06 -18.41
C LEU A 58 17.52 5.02 -19.50
N ASP A 59 18.11 3.84 -19.35
CA ASP A 59 17.69 2.68 -20.14
C ASP A 59 16.28 2.20 -19.70
N LEU A 60 15.75 1.20 -20.41
CA LEU A 60 14.39 0.72 -20.17
C LEU A 60 14.22 0.14 -18.76
N ASP A 61 15.18 -0.67 -18.29
CA ASP A 61 15.11 -1.34 -16.97
C ASP A 61 15.15 -0.29 -15.85
N ALA A 62 16.08 0.66 -15.95
CA ALA A 62 16.19 1.76 -15.02
C ALA A 62 14.95 2.67 -15.04
N SER A 63 14.36 2.92 -16.21
CA SER A 63 13.12 3.69 -16.34
C SER A 63 11.93 2.98 -15.70
N MET A 64 11.80 1.66 -15.90
CA MET A 64 10.74 0.84 -15.29
C MET A 64 10.87 0.85 -13.77
N ARG A 65 12.08 0.64 -13.24
CA ARG A 65 12.33 0.71 -11.80
C ARG A 65 12.03 2.10 -11.22
N GLN A 66 12.43 3.17 -11.91
CA GLN A 66 12.17 4.54 -11.46
C GLN A 66 10.66 4.85 -11.42
N TRP A 67 9.91 4.33 -12.40
CA TRP A 67 8.45 4.41 -12.43
C TRP A 67 7.80 3.66 -11.25
N GLU A 68 8.21 2.43 -10.96
CA GLU A 68 7.68 1.66 -9.83
C GLU A 68 7.95 2.32 -8.48
N ILE A 69 9.13 2.95 -8.32
CA ILE A 69 9.45 3.77 -7.13
C ILE A 69 8.46 4.94 -7.04
N GLY A 70 8.21 5.63 -8.15
CA GLY A 70 7.23 6.72 -8.25
C GLY A 70 5.82 6.27 -7.83
N GLU A 71 5.33 5.15 -8.37
CA GLU A 71 4.02 4.59 -8.03
C GLU A 71 3.90 4.25 -6.54
N ALA A 72 4.94 3.63 -5.96
CA ALA A 72 4.96 3.31 -4.54
C ALA A 72 4.92 4.58 -3.65
N LEU A 73 5.67 5.61 -4.02
CA LEU A 73 5.70 6.90 -3.32
C LEU A 73 4.37 7.65 -3.43
N ALA A 74 3.78 7.69 -4.62
CA ALA A 74 2.47 8.29 -4.86
C ALA A 74 1.38 7.59 -4.03
N LYS A 75 1.38 6.25 -4.01
CA LYS A 75 0.49 5.47 -3.17
C LYS A 75 0.65 5.82 -1.69
N ARG A 76 1.89 5.89 -1.18
CA ARG A 76 2.15 6.25 0.22
C ARG A 76 1.61 7.64 0.56
N ALA A 77 1.87 8.63 -0.30
CA ALA A 77 1.40 10.00 -0.09
C ALA A 77 -0.13 10.04 -0.05
N GLN A 78 -0.80 9.36 -0.98
CA GLN A 78 -2.26 9.27 -1.02
C GLN A 78 -2.83 8.58 0.23
N ASP A 79 -2.24 7.47 0.66
CA ASP A 79 -2.70 6.73 1.85
C ASP A 79 -2.63 7.59 3.12
N LEU A 80 -1.62 8.46 3.24
CA LEU A 80 -1.52 9.40 4.36
C LEU A 80 -2.57 10.51 4.30
N LEU A 81 -2.82 11.07 3.12
CA LEU A 81 -3.88 12.08 2.93
C LEU A 81 -5.26 11.50 3.24
N ASN A 82 -5.52 10.26 2.82
CA ASN A 82 -6.76 9.55 3.12
C ASN A 82 -6.95 9.36 4.63
N GLN A 83 -5.90 9.01 5.37
CA GLN A 83 -5.98 8.88 6.84
C GLN A 83 -6.35 10.20 7.52
N VAL A 84 -5.76 11.32 7.07
CA VAL A 84 -6.09 12.65 7.60
C VAL A 84 -7.54 13.01 7.27
N ARG A 85 -7.98 12.73 6.04
CA ARG A 85 -9.36 12.95 5.61
C ARG A 85 -10.36 12.19 6.48
N ASN A 86 -10.11 10.90 6.71
CA ASN A 86 -10.98 10.06 7.55
C ASN A 86 -11.07 10.61 8.98
N LYS A 87 -9.96 11.03 9.58
CA LYS A 87 -9.96 11.63 10.93
C LYS A 87 -10.76 12.93 10.98
N LEU A 88 -10.70 13.74 9.93
CA LEU A 88 -11.48 14.97 9.84
C LEU A 88 -12.98 14.66 9.76
N ASP A 89 -13.36 13.67 8.94
CA ASP A 89 -14.75 13.27 8.77
C ASP A 89 -15.33 12.69 10.08
N GLU A 90 -14.55 11.88 10.81
CA GLU A 90 -14.93 11.38 12.13
C GLU A 90 -15.13 12.50 13.16
N ALA A 91 -14.21 13.47 13.21
CA ALA A 91 -14.33 14.61 14.11
C ALA A 91 -15.57 15.46 13.79
N GLN A 92 -15.85 15.70 12.51
CA GLN A 92 -17.03 16.43 12.06
C GLN A 92 -18.33 15.71 12.44
N ALA A 93 -18.38 14.38 12.29
CA ALA A 93 -19.54 13.58 12.69
C ALA A 93 -19.78 13.65 14.21
N GLN A 94 -18.73 13.55 15.02
CA GLN A 94 -18.81 13.68 16.48
C GLN A 94 -19.35 15.06 16.91
N GLN A 95 -18.90 16.13 16.26
CA GLN A 95 -19.39 17.49 16.53
C GLN A 95 -20.87 17.64 16.19
N ALA A 96 -21.32 17.06 15.07
CA ALA A 96 -22.74 17.08 14.69
C ALA A 96 -23.62 16.35 15.71
N SER A 97 -23.21 15.14 16.15
CA SER A 97 -23.95 14.37 17.16
C SER A 97 -23.98 15.05 18.54
N ALA A 98 -22.89 15.72 18.92
CA ALA A 98 -22.85 16.50 20.16
C ALA A 98 -23.79 17.71 20.12
N GLY A 99 -23.87 18.41 18.97
CA GLY A 99 -24.81 19.52 18.77
C GLY A 99 -26.27 19.08 18.82
N GLU A 100 -26.61 17.93 18.25
CA GLU A 100 -27.97 17.37 18.29
C GLU A 100 -28.38 16.96 19.72
N SER A 101 -27.46 16.35 20.47
CA SER A 101 -27.70 15.98 21.89
C SER A 101 -27.94 17.21 22.76
N ALA A 102 -27.16 18.28 22.57
CA ALA A 102 -27.32 19.54 23.31
C ALA A 102 -28.64 20.27 22.95
N GLY A 103 -29.02 20.26 21.67
CA GLY A 103 -30.28 20.86 21.20
C GLY A 103 -31.53 20.16 21.76
N THR A 104 -31.48 18.84 21.92
CA THR A 104 -32.60 18.07 22.48
C THR A 104 -32.79 18.32 23.98
N GLN A 105 -31.69 18.47 24.75
CA GLN A 105 -31.78 18.78 26.18
C GLN A 105 -32.40 20.16 26.45
N SER A 106 -32.05 21.16 25.65
CA SER A 106 -32.55 22.53 25.85
C SER A 106 -34.05 22.70 25.55
N ASN A 107 -34.69 21.73 24.89
CA ASN A 107 -36.12 21.74 24.56
C ASN A 107 -36.97 20.93 25.57
N LEU A 108 -36.37 20.46 26.65
CA LEU A 108 -37.02 19.69 27.72
C LEU A 108 -37.09 20.45 29.07
N GLU A 109 -36.63 21.71 29.12
CA GLU A 109 -36.70 22.60 30.31
C GLU A 109 -37.85 23.60 30.25
#